data_AF-A0AAN8QQ42-F1
#
_entry.id   AF-A0AAN8QQ42-F1
#
_cell.length_a   1.000
_cell.length_b   1.000
_cell.length_c   1.000
_cell.angle_alpha   90.00
_cell.angle_beta   90.00
_cell.angle_gamma   90.00
#
_symmetry.space_group_name_H-M   'P 1'
#
loop_
_entity.id
_entity.type
_entity.pdbx_description
1 polymer ?
#
loop_
_entity_poly.entity_id
_entity_poly.type
_entity_poly.pdbx_seq_one_letter_code
_entity_poly.pdbx_strand_id
1 'polypeptide(L)'
;MVLIKEYRVVLPCTVEEYQVGQLYSVAQASKNETGGGEGIEVLKNEPYEKEGEKGQYTHKIYHLKSKVPAFVKMIAPEGSLVFHEKAWNAYPYCRTIVTNEYMKDDFIIKIETWHKPDLGTVENVHKLDAPTWKSVEVVPIDIADGEQVAPADYKAEEDPALFKSAKTGRGPLGPNPLPCRPRRYS
;
A
#
# COMPACT_ATOMS: atom_id res chain seq x y z
N MET A 1 3.16 -4.52 -23.04
CA MET A 1 2.45 -5.56 -22.27
C MET A 1 2.39 -5.08 -20.83
N VAL A 2 1.20 -5.05 -20.21
CA VAL A 2 1.01 -4.54 -18.84
C VAL A 2 0.88 -5.74 -17.91
N LEU A 3 1.57 -5.72 -16.77
CA LEU A 3 1.44 -6.73 -15.72
C LEU A 3 0.40 -6.28 -14.71
N ILE A 4 -0.57 -7.14 -14.39
CA ILE A 4 -1.63 -6.84 -13.42
C ILE A 4 -1.62 -7.93 -12.35
N LYS A 5 -1.49 -7.52 -11.09
CA LYS A 5 -1.59 -8.39 -9.91
C LYS A 5 -2.56 -7.79 -8.90
N GLU A 6 -3.31 -8.63 -8.22
CA GLU A 6 -4.19 -8.26 -7.11
C GLU A 6 -3.61 -8.82 -5.82
N TYR A 7 -3.12 -7.95 -4.94
CA TYR A 7 -2.60 -8.34 -3.63
C TYR A 7 -3.71 -8.28 -2.58
N ARG A 8 -3.99 -9.40 -1.92
CA ARG A 8 -5.04 -9.49 -0.90
C ARG A 8 -4.40 -9.56 0.48
N VAL A 9 -4.59 -8.52 1.28
CA VAL A 9 -4.05 -8.40 2.64
C VAL A 9 -5.18 -8.51 3.65
N VAL A 10 -5.28 -9.65 4.34
CA VAL A 10 -6.28 -9.84 5.41
C VAL A 10 -5.70 -9.35 6.73
N LEU A 11 -6.44 -8.49 7.43
CA LEU A 11 -5.95 -7.80 8.62
C LEU A 11 -6.86 -8.01 9.84
N PRO A 12 -6.29 -8.09 11.06
CA PRO A 12 -7.05 -8.19 12.31
C PRO A 12 -7.55 -6.81 12.78
N CYS A 13 -8.15 -6.02 11.90
CA CYS A 13 -8.77 -4.73 12.21
C CYS A 13 -10.04 -4.52 11.37
N THR A 14 -10.91 -3.63 11.84
CA THR A 14 -12.09 -3.25 11.04
C THR A 14 -11.68 -2.29 9.92
N VAL A 15 -12.57 -2.13 8.94
CA VAL A 15 -12.41 -1.17 7.84
C VAL A 15 -12.27 0.25 8.39
N GLU A 16 -13.05 0.61 9.41
CA GLU A 16 -12.99 1.92 10.07
C GLU A 16 -11.66 2.15 10.80
N GLU A 17 -11.15 1.12 11.50
CA GLU A 17 -9.84 1.19 12.15
C GLU A 17 -8.71 1.31 11.13
N TYR A 18 -8.82 0.60 10.00
CA TYR A 18 -7.83 0.65 8.93
C TYR A 18 -7.72 2.05 8.33
N GLN A 19 -8.84 2.75 8.13
CA GLN A 19 -8.83 4.13 7.60
C GLN A 19 -7.91 5.04 8.42
N VAL A 20 -7.97 4.96 9.76
CA VAL A 20 -7.14 5.76 10.66
C VAL A 20 -5.71 5.22 10.70
N GLY A 21 -5.57 3.89 10.83
CA GLY A 21 -4.26 3.23 10.94
C GLY A 21 -3.38 3.44 9.70
N GLN A 22 -3.96 3.34 8.50
CA GLN A 22 -3.25 3.54 7.24
C GLN A 22 -2.66 4.95 7.15
N LEU A 23 -3.44 6.00 7.46
CA LEU A 23 -2.96 7.38 7.41
C LEU A 23 -1.80 7.62 8.39
N TYR A 24 -1.91 7.08 9.60
CA TYR A 24 -0.84 7.14 10.59
C TYR A 24 0.42 6.41 10.11
N SER A 25 0.28 5.17 9.63
CA SER A 25 1.41 4.36 9.15
C SER A 25 2.08 4.99 7.93
N VAL A 26 1.32 5.55 6.99
CA VAL A 26 1.88 6.29 5.84
C VAL A 26 2.70 7.48 6.32
N ALA A 27 2.21 8.26 7.27
CA ALA A 27 2.94 9.40 7.81
C ALA A 27 4.23 8.96 8.52
N GLN A 28 4.20 7.85 9.27
CA GLN A 28 5.36 7.34 9.99
C GLN A 28 6.40 6.73 9.03
N ALA A 29 5.97 5.91 8.07
CA ALA A 29 6.84 5.35 7.04
C ALA A 29 7.48 6.45 6.20
N SER A 30 6.72 7.49 5.85
CA SER A 30 7.24 8.63 5.09
C SER A 30 8.36 9.37 5.84
N LYS A 31 8.26 9.49 7.17
CA LYS A 31 9.32 10.05 8.00
C LYS A 31 10.56 9.17 8.03
N ASN A 32 10.39 7.86 8.17
CA ASN A 32 11.51 6.91 8.19
C ASN A 32 12.25 6.87 6.86
N GLU A 33 11.53 7.06 5.75
CA GLU A 33 12.09 7.05 4.40
C GLU A 33 12.67 8.41 3.94
N THR A 34 12.52 9.48 4.72
CA THR A 34 12.98 10.83 4.33
C THR A 34 14.22 11.25 5.13
N GLY A 35 15.31 11.55 4.45
CA GLY A 35 16.58 11.97 5.06
C GLY A 35 17.66 12.34 4.05
N GLY A 36 18.56 13.26 4.42
CA GLY A 36 19.76 13.58 3.62
C GLY A 36 19.52 14.29 2.28
N GLY A 37 18.38 14.95 2.10
CA GLY A 37 18.01 15.58 0.82
C GLY A 37 17.27 14.67 -0.15
N GLU A 38 16.95 13.44 0.26
CA GLU A 38 16.16 12.46 -0.48
C GLU A 38 14.96 11.97 0.35
N GLY A 39 13.92 11.46 -0.31
CA GLY A 39 12.70 11.00 0.35
C GLY A 39 11.42 11.42 -0.34
N ILE A 40 10.38 11.61 0.46
CA ILE A 40 9.01 11.88 0.01
C ILE A 40 8.70 13.37 0.22
N GLU A 41 8.52 14.09 -0.88
CA GLU A 41 8.06 15.48 -0.86
C GLU A 41 6.56 15.54 -1.10
N VAL A 42 5.81 16.19 -0.21
CA VAL A 42 4.35 16.36 -0.35
C VAL A 42 4.07 17.72 -0.97
N LEU A 43 3.66 17.74 -2.24
CA LEU A 43 3.31 18.97 -2.97
C LEU A 43 1.89 19.45 -2.70
N LYS A 44 0.95 18.50 -2.65
CA LYS A 44 -0.47 18.79 -2.39
C LYS A 44 -1.05 17.77 -1.44
N ASN A 45 -1.90 18.25 -0.55
CA ASN A 45 -2.71 17.44 0.34
C ASN A 45 -3.99 18.22 0.66
N GLU A 46 -5.02 18.04 -0.17
CA GLU A 46 -6.25 18.82 -0.12
C GLU A 46 -7.48 17.93 -0.32
N PRO A 47 -8.63 18.27 0.30
CA PRO A 47 -9.88 17.57 0.01
C PRO A 47 -10.27 17.82 -1.46
N TYR A 48 -10.88 16.81 -2.09
CA TYR A 48 -11.43 16.95 -3.44
C TYR A 48 -12.88 16.46 -3.50
N GLU A 49 -13.61 16.99 -4.46
CA GLU A 49 -14.94 16.52 -4.84
C GLU A 49 -15.01 16.48 -6.37
N LYS A 50 -15.29 15.31 -6.93
CA LYS A 50 -15.44 15.12 -8.38
C LYS A 50 -16.54 14.11 -8.66
N GLU A 51 -17.52 14.50 -9.47
CA GLU A 51 -18.58 13.59 -9.96
C GLU A 51 -19.33 12.83 -8.82
N GLY A 52 -19.47 13.46 -7.65
CA GLY A 52 -20.11 12.87 -6.47
C GLY A 52 -19.18 12.02 -5.59
N GLU A 53 -17.94 11.77 -6.04
CA GLU A 53 -16.88 11.19 -5.20
C GLU A 53 -16.22 12.31 -4.38
N LYS A 54 -16.15 12.12 -3.06
CA LYS A 54 -15.47 13.02 -2.13
C LYS A 54 -14.34 12.26 -1.45
N GLY A 55 -13.21 12.91 -1.27
CA GLY A 55 -12.05 12.27 -0.65
C GLY A 55 -10.90 13.23 -0.41
N GLN A 56 -9.73 12.66 -0.17
CA GLN A 56 -8.47 13.39 -0.04
C GLN A 56 -7.61 13.18 -1.28
N TYR A 57 -7.14 14.27 -1.89
CA TYR A 57 -6.19 14.23 -2.98
C TYR A 57 -4.80 14.54 -2.43
N THR A 58 -3.83 13.70 -2.80
CA THR A 58 -2.43 13.96 -2.49
C THR A 58 -1.59 13.89 -3.75
N HIS A 59 -0.64 14.82 -3.88
CA HIS A 59 0.42 14.76 -4.87
C HIS A 59 1.76 14.76 -4.14
N LYS A 60 2.52 13.68 -4.30
CA LYS A 60 3.86 13.53 -3.75
C LYS A 60 4.90 13.30 -4.83
N ILE A 61 6.13 13.67 -4.54
CA ILE A 61 7.31 13.37 -5.35
C ILE A 61 8.23 12.46 -4.54
N TYR A 62 8.61 11.33 -5.14
CA TYR A 62 9.61 10.41 -4.61
C TYR A 62 10.96 10.68 -5.29
N HIS A 63 11.94 11.06 -4.48
CA HIS A 63 13.32 11.26 -4.91
C HIS A 63 14.15 10.00 -4.59
N LEU A 64 14.38 9.13 -5.58
CA LEU A 64 14.96 7.78 -5.36
C LEU A 64 16.46 7.66 -5.73
N LYS A 65 17.17 8.78 -5.88
CA LYS A 65 18.54 8.79 -6.43
C LYS A 65 19.53 7.92 -5.65
N SER A 66 19.48 7.87 -4.32
CA SER A 66 20.36 7.00 -3.52
C SER A 66 19.78 5.61 -3.26
N LYS A 67 18.47 5.42 -3.39
CA LYS A 67 17.76 4.18 -2.98
C LYS A 67 17.63 3.11 -4.04
N VAL A 68 17.87 3.43 -5.31
CA VAL A 68 17.90 2.41 -6.37
C VAL A 68 19.27 1.72 -6.44
N PRO A 69 19.36 0.45 -6.90
CA PRO A 69 20.63 -0.24 -7.06
C PRO A 69 21.63 0.52 -7.94
N ALA A 70 22.93 0.35 -7.69
CA ALA A 70 23.99 1.11 -8.38
C ALA A 70 23.98 0.95 -9.92
N PHE A 71 23.60 -0.23 -10.43
CA PHE A 71 23.48 -0.46 -11.86
C PHE A 71 22.37 0.39 -12.49
N VAL A 72 21.26 0.63 -11.76
CA VAL A 72 20.17 1.51 -12.21
C VAL A 72 20.67 2.95 -12.23
N LYS A 73 21.40 3.41 -11.21
CA LYS A 73 21.94 4.78 -11.17
C LYS A 73 22.88 5.10 -12.33
N MET A 74 23.71 4.14 -12.76
CA MET A 74 24.67 4.35 -13.85
C MET A 74 24.02 4.49 -15.23
N ILE A 75 22.85 3.89 -15.43
CA ILE A 75 22.12 3.93 -16.70
C ILE A 75 20.94 4.91 -16.68
N ALA A 76 20.58 5.42 -15.50
CA ALA A 76 19.47 6.33 -15.26
C ALA A 76 19.85 7.78 -15.65
N PRO A 77 19.26 8.36 -16.71
CA PRO A 77 19.47 9.76 -17.06
C PRO A 77 18.94 10.71 -15.99
N GLU A 78 19.42 11.94 -15.99
CA GLU A 78 19.04 12.97 -15.00
C GLU A 78 17.52 13.17 -14.97
N GLY A 79 16.92 13.17 -13.78
CA GLY A 79 15.46 13.25 -13.58
C GLY A 79 14.70 11.92 -13.68
N SER A 80 15.29 10.85 -14.23
CA SER A 80 14.61 9.55 -14.36
C SER A 80 14.32 8.82 -13.04
N LEU A 81 14.89 9.30 -11.92
CA LEU A 81 14.68 8.74 -10.57
C LEU A 81 13.73 9.59 -9.71
N VAL A 82 12.99 10.50 -10.34
CA VAL A 82 11.94 11.32 -9.72
C VAL A 82 10.58 10.78 -10.14
N PHE A 83 9.78 10.34 -9.18
CA PHE A 83 8.47 9.75 -9.44
C PHE A 83 7.36 10.60 -8.83
N HIS A 84 6.31 10.85 -9.61
CA HIS A 84 5.16 11.63 -9.17
C HIS A 84 4.05 10.66 -8.79
N GLU A 85 3.68 10.64 -7.52
CA GLU A 85 2.51 9.92 -7.02
C GLU A 85 1.34 10.89 -6.90
N LYS A 86 0.24 10.55 -7.55
CA LYS A 86 -1.05 11.20 -7.37
C LYS A 86 -2.03 10.18 -6.81
N ALA A 87 -2.59 10.45 -5.65
CA ALA A 87 -3.55 9.58 -4.99
C ALA A 87 -4.89 10.29 -4.75
N TRP A 88 -5.97 9.57 -4.99
CA TRP A 88 -7.36 9.94 -4.77
C TRP A 88 -7.94 8.94 -3.76
N ASN A 89 -7.97 9.35 -2.50
CA ASN A 89 -8.44 8.53 -1.40
C ASN A 89 -9.91 8.87 -1.09
N ALA A 90 -10.82 8.10 -1.68
CA ALA A 90 -12.26 8.14 -1.43
C ALA A 90 -12.68 6.89 -0.63
N TYR A 91 -12.12 6.76 0.58
CA TYR A 91 -12.28 5.58 1.43
C TYR A 91 -13.75 5.10 1.49
N PRO A 92 -14.03 3.81 1.23
CA PRO A 92 -13.11 2.66 1.24
C PRO A 92 -12.42 2.35 -0.09
N TYR A 93 -12.59 3.18 -1.12
CA TYR A 93 -11.85 3.05 -2.38
C TYR A 93 -10.67 4.03 -2.43
N CYS A 94 -9.53 3.59 -2.95
CA CYS A 94 -8.39 4.46 -3.18
C CYS A 94 -7.79 4.17 -4.55
N ARG A 95 -7.41 5.22 -5.26
CA ARG A 95 -6.69 5.14 -6.52
C ARG A 95 -5.40 5.92 -6.41
N THR A 96 -4.29 5.28 -6.72
CA THR A 96 -2.96 5.90 -6.76
C THR A 96 -2.34 5.66 -8.13
N ILE A 97 -1.78 6.71 -8.72
CA ILE A 97 -1.10 6.67 -10.01
C ILE A 97 0.30 7.24 -9.81
N VAL A 98 1.31 6.45 -10.13
CA VAL A 98 2.71 6.86 -10.12
C VAL A 98 3.22 6.95 -11.55
N THR A 99 3.75 8.12 -11.90
CA THR A 99 4.30 8.42 -13.22
C THR A 99 5.73 8.93 -13.11
N ASN A 100 6.47 8.91 -14.22
CA ASN A 100 7.84 9.40 -14.29
C ASN A 100 7.96 10.35 -15.48
N GLU A 101 8.49 11.56 -15.28
CA GLU A 101 8.55 12.58 -16.33
C GLU A 101 9.44 12.18 -17.50
N TYR A 102 10.52 11.44 -17.23
CA TYR A 102 11.45 10.98 -18.26
C TYR A 102 10.85 9.88 -19.14
N MET A 103 10.24 8.87 -18.52
CA MET A 103 9.64 7.72 -19.22
C MET A 103 8.25 8.01 -19.81
N LYS A 104 7.61 9.11 -19.43
CA LYS A 104 6.28 9.52 -19.93
C LYS A 104 5.27 8.36 -19.86
N ASP A 105 4.64 8.03 -20.98
CA ASP A 105 3.58 7.00 -21.08
C ASP A 105 4.13 5.56 -21.07
N ASP A 106 5.45 5.38 -21.19
CA ASP A 106 6.08 4.06 -21.14
C ASP A 106 6.19 3.51 -19.70
N PHE A 107 5.96 4.34 -18.68
CA PHE A 107 5.97 3.95 -17.27
C PHE A 107 4.72 4.41 -16.54
N ILE A 108 3.99 3.43 -15.97
CA ILE A 108 2.89 3.70 -15.05
C ILE A 108 2.83 2.61 -13.99
N ILE A 109 2.72 3.02 -12.72
CA ILE A 109 2.27 2.13 -11.65
C ILE A 109 0.91 2.65 -11.21
N LYS A 110 -0.13 1.82 -11.38
CA LYS A 110 -1.48 2.13 -10.95
C LYS A 110 -1.88 1.17 -9.84
N ILE A 111 -2.20 1.70 -8.68
CA ILE A 111 -2.67 0.95 -7.52
C ILE A 111 -4.12 1.36 -7.29
N GLU A 112 -5.04 0.43 -7.45
CA GLU A 112 -6.45 0.60 -7.11
C GLU A 112 -6.75 -0.34 -5.95
N THR A 113 -7.39 0.16 -4.90
CA THR A 113 -7.59 -0.59 -3.66
C THR A 113 -9.03 -0.47 -3.19
N TRP A 114 -9.63 -1.61 -2.83
CA TRP A 114 -10.89 -1.69 -2.12
C TRP A 114 -10.67 -2.25 -0.71
N HIS A 115 -11.16 -1.53 0.29
CA HIS A 115 -11.22 -2.02 1.66
C HIS A 115 -12.60 -2.64 1.91
N LYS A 116 -12.64 -3.93 2.23
CA LYS A 116 -13.88 -4.70 2.41
C LYS A 116 -13.90 -5.37 3.77
N PRO A 117 -15.06 -5.45 4.45
CA PRO A 117 -15.20 -6.16 5.71
C PRO A 117 -15.36 -7.67 5.47
N ASP A 118 -14.41 -8.29 4.77
CA ASP A 118 -14.41 -9.71 4.44
C ASP A 118 -13.02 -10.35 4.63
N LEU A 119 -12.86 -11.60 4.19
CA LEU A 119 -11.62 -12.38 4.30
C LEU A 119 -10.85 -12.46 2.97
N GLY A 120 -11.04 -11.50 2.06
CA GLY A 120 -10.39 -11.52 0.74
C GLY A 120 -10.95 -12.58 -0.22
N THR A 121 -12.22 -12.98 -0.03
CA THR A 121 -12.88 -14.04 -0.81
C THR A 121 -13.66 -13.52 -2.01
N VAL A 122 -13.81 -12.19 -2.16
CA VAL A 122 -14.56 -11.60 -3.26
C VAL A 122 -13.68 -11.54 -4.51
N GLU A 123 -14.04 -12.32 -5.52
CA GLU A 123 -13.38 -12.29 -6.81
C GLU A 123 -13.76 -11.05 -7.63
N ASN A 124 -12.79 -10.52 -8.38
CA ASN A 124 -12.95 -9.37 -9.29
C ASN A 124 -13.68 -8.18 -8.64
N VAL A 125 -13.25 -7.77 -7.43
CA VAL A 125 -13.86 -6.65 -6.69
C VAL A 125 -13.80 -5.32 -7.45
N HIS A 126 -12.80 -5.19 -8.33
CA HIS A 126 -12.61 -4.04 -9.21
C HIS A 126 -13.51 -4.04 -10.46
N LYS A 127 -14.29 -5.11 -10.67
CA LYS A 127 -15.21 -5.26 -11.82
C LYS A 127 -14.52 -5.07 -13.17
N LEU A 128 -13.32 -5.63 -13.30
CA LEU A 128 -12.58 -5.68 -14.56
C LEU A 128 -13.35 -6.53 -15.58
N ASP A 129 -13.16 -6.24 -16.86
CA ASP A 129 -13.69 -7.06 -17.93
C ASP A 129 -13.09 -8.48 -17.89
N ALA A 130 -13.83 -9.45 -18.43
CA ALA A 130 -13.44 -10.85 -18.38
C ALA A 130 -12.04 -11.16 -18.97
N PRO A 131 -11.63 -10.61 -20.14
CA PRO A 131 -10.28 -10.87 -20.64
C PRO A 131 -9.19 -10.26 -19.76
N THR A 132 -9.36 -9.04 -19.25
CA THR A 132 -8.39 -8.43 -18.31
C THR A 132 -8.29 -9.26 -17.03
N TRP A 133 -9.42 -9.62 -16.42
CA TRP A 133 -9.46 -10.40 -15.18
C TRP A 133 -8.73 -11.74 -15.29
N LYS A 134 -8.84 -12.44 -16.43
CA LYS A 134 -8.13 -13.70 -16.68
C LYS A 134 -6.60 -13.57 -16.66
N SER A 135 -6.07 -12.38 -16.92
CA SER A 135 -4.64 -12.11 -16.87
C SER A 135 -4.13 -11.67 -15.49
N VAL A 136 -5.04 -11.45 -14.54
CA VAL A 136 -4.70 -10.99 -13.18
C VAL A 136 -4.24 -12.18 -12.35
N GLU A 137 -3.05 -12.05 -11.76
CA GLU A 137 -2.56 -12.97 -10.74
C GLU A 137 -3.02 -12.48 -9.36
N VAL A 138 -3.76 -13.31 -8.62
CA VAL A 138 -4.17 -13.03 -7.25
C VAL A 138 -3.10 -13.54 -6.29
N VAL A 139 -2.55 -12.66 -5.45
CA VAL A 139 -1.48 -12.97 -4.52
C VAL A 139 -1.94 -12.67 -3.08
N PRO A 140 -2.18 -13.68 -2.24
CA PRO A 140 -2.45 -13.46 -0.83
C PRO A 140 -1.17 -13.02 -0.11
N ILE A 141 -1.30 -12.06 0.81
CA ILE A 141 -0.21 -11.62 1.71
C ILE A 141 -0.61 -11.99 3.13
N ASP A 142 0.18 -12.85 3.77
CA ASP A 142 0.02 -13.21 5.18
C ASP A 142 1.02 -12.43 6.03
N ILE A 143 0.52 -11.47 6.80
CA ILE A 143 1.35 -10.59 7.65
C ILE A 143 1.98 -11.32 8.85
N ALA A 144 1.57 -12.55 9.16
CA ALA A 144 2.16 -13.38 10.21
C ALA A 144 3.17 -14.39 9.66
N ASP A 145 3.29 -14.50 8.34
CA ASP A 145 4.20 -15.44 7.70
C ASP A 145 5.59 -14.82 7.52
N GLY A 146 6.51 -15.19 8.41
CA GLY A 146 7.90 -14.74 8.37
C GLY A 146 8.66 -15.16 7.11
N GLU A 147 8.20 -16.18 6.37
CA GLU A 147 8.83 -16.59 5.10
C GLU A 147 8.58 -15.59 3.96
N GLN A 148 7.53 -14.76 4.07
CA GLN A 148 7.24 -13.69 3.11
C GLN A 148 8.07 -12.42 3.35
N VAL A 149 8.84 -12.37 4.43
CA VAL A 149 9.69 -11.22 4.78
C VAL A 149 11.13 -11.48 4.34
N ALA A 150 11.72 -10.56 3.60
CA ALA A 150 13.13 -10.67 3.24
C ALA A 150 14.01 -10.58 4.50
N PRO A 151 15.07 -11.39 4.65
CA PRO A 151 15.91 -11.38 5.85
C PRO A 151 16.51 -10.02 6.21
N ALA A 152 16.75 -9.16 5.22
CA ALA A 152 17.28 -7.80 5.43
C ALA A 152 16.24 -6.82 5.98
N ASP A 153 14.95 -7.10 5.79
CA ASP A 153 13.83 -6.24 6.20
C ASP A 153 13.22 -6.68 7.54
N TYR A 154 13.56 -7.88 8.02
CA TYR A 154 13.02 -8.41 9.28
C TYR A 154 13.46 -7.60 10.49
N LYS A 155 12.49 -7.16 11.30
CA LYS A 155 12.68 -6.56 12.61
C LYS A 155 11.72 -7.17 13.61
N ALA A 156 12.24 -7.69 14.72
CA ALA A 156 11.44 -8.38 15.73
C ALA A 156 10.37 -7.46 16.36
N GLU A 157 10.64 -6.16 16.46
CA GLU A 157 9.71 -5.15 16.96
C GLU A 157 8.56 -4.82 16.00
N GLU A 158 8.70 -5.14 14.71
CA GLU A 158 7.68 -4.95 13.67
C GLU A 158 6.96 -6.27 13.31
N ASP A 159 7.29 -7.38 13.99
CA ASP A 159 6.73 -8.72 13.73
C ASP A 159 5.35 -8.93 14.39
N PRO A 160 4.26 -9.06 13.61
CA PRO A 160 2.92 -9.33 14.14
C PRO A 160 2.76 -10.68 14.85
N ALA A 161 3.63 -11.65 14.57
CA ALA A 161 3.66 -12.95 15.24
C ALA A 161 4.27 -12.87 16.65
N LEU A 162 4.98 -11.79 16.98
CA LEU A 162 5.53 -11.53 18.31
C LEU A 162 4.77 -10.42 19.05
N PHE A 163 4.08 -9.54 18.33
CA PHE A 163 3.41 -8.38 18.89
C PHE A 163 2.05 -8.69 19.53
N LYS A 164 1.81 -8.11 20.72
CA LYS A 164 0.50 -8.09 21.37
C LYS A 164 0.11 -6.67 21.77
N SER A 165 -1.04 -6.20 21.30
CA SER A 165 -1.53 -4.87 21.64
C SER A 165 -1.96 -4.80 23.10
N ALA A 166 -1.36 -3.87 23.86
CA ALA A 166 -1.76 -3.59 25.24
C ALA A 166 -3.17 -2.99 25.35
N LYS A 167 -3.64 -2.27 24.32
CA LYS A 167 -4.94 -1.57 24.32
C LYS A 167 -6.10 -2.47 23.91
N THR A 168 -5.90 -3.32 22.90
CA THR A 168 -6.98 -4.16 22.33
C THR A 168 -6.84 -5.63 22.67
N GLY A 169 -5.67 -6.06 23.13
CA GLY A 169 -5.36 -7.48 23.39
C GLY A 169 -5.20 -8.34 22.13
N ARG A 170 -5.23 -7.75 20.93
CA ARG A 170 -5.00 -8.46 19.66
C ARG A 170 -3.54 -8.89 19.52
N GLY A 171 -3.32 -10.01 18.85
CA GLY A 171 -2.01 -10.65 18.71
C GLY A 171 -1.57 -11.43 19.95
N PRO A 172 -0.44 -12.15 19.89
CA PRO A 172 0.36 -12.42 18.68
C PRO A 172 -0.42 -13.20 17.63
N LEU A 173 -0.09 -12.98 16.35
CA LEU A 173 -0.70 -13.71 15.24
C LEU A 173 0.00 -15.07 15.08
N GLY A 174 -0.77 -16.15 15.15
CA GLY A 174 -0.27 -17.49 14.87
C GLY A 174 -0.31 -17.83 13.37
N PRO A 175 0.24 -18.99 12.97
CA PRO A 175 0.09 -19.50 11.62
C PRO A 175 -1.40 -19.69 11.28
N ASN A 176 -1.84 -19.21 10.11
CA ASN A 176 -3.25 -19.01 9.74
C ASN A 176 -4.01 -18.06 10.70
N PRO A 177 -3.68 -16.76 10.70
CA PRO A 177 -4.42 -15.78 11.50
C PRO A 177 -5.82 -15.58 10.91
N LEU A 178 -6.80 -16.37 11.34
CA LEU A 178 -8.21 -16.02 11.15
C LEU A 178 -8.43 -14.68 11.87
N PRO A 179 -8.87 -13.61 11.19
CA PRO A 179 -9.04 -12.32 11.83
C PRO A 179 -10.13 -12.39 12.90
N CYS A 180 -9.95 -11.54 13.90
CA CYS A 180 -10.67 -11.52 15.17
C CYS A 180 -12.16 -11.90 15.03
N ARG A 181 -12.58 -13.01 15.65
CA ARG A 181 -13.99 -13.15 16.02
C ARG A 181 -14.31 -11.98 16.95
N PRO A 182 -15.36 -11.17 16.68
CA PRO A 182 -15.76 -10.15 17.63
C PRO A 182 -16.06 -10.85 18.95
N ARG A 183 -15.29 -10.52 20.00
CA ARG A 183 -15.72 -10.86 21.36
C ARG A 183 -17.05 -10.14 21.54
N ARG A 184 -18.15 -10.90 21.54
CA ARG A 184 -19.41 -10.42 22.09
C ARG A 184 -19.07 -10.03 23.53
N TYR A 185 -19.06 -8.73 23.80
CA TYR A 185 -19.14 -8.27 25.18
C TYR A 185 -20.50 -8.76 25.69
N SER A 186 -20.45 -9.79 26.54
CA SER A 186 -21.55 -10.21 27.41
C SER A 186 -21.62 -9.28 28.61
#